data_AF-A0A3N8QMH3-F1
#
_entry.id   AF-A0A3N8QMH3-F1
#
_cell.length_a   1.000
_cell.length_b   1.000
_cell.length_c   1.000
_cell.angle_alpha   90.00
_cell.angle_beta   90.00
_cell.angle_gamma   90.00
#
_symmetry.space_group_name_H-M   'P 1'
#
loop_
_entity.id
_entity.type
_entity.pdbx_description
1 polymer ?
#
loop_
_entity_poly.entity_id
_entity_poly.type
_entity_poly.pdbx_seq_one_letter_code
_entity_poly.pdbx_strand_id
1 'polypeptide(L)'
;MSDVPWHDSHLNLSNEWGLYFGYWAIEAAALSYILELDDTSLREHIVYPKDLVDFARSFEEPAKSSAVGTSPKTVRTGQACPETGIWKAQGHHVPGVLVQQGERMPEVFAPDKTGAYRPQSALWEFEHKA
;
A
#
# COMPACT_ATOMS: atom_id res chain seq x y z
N MET A 1 30.18 -10.53 -26.75
CA MET A 1 29.48 -11.24 -25.64
C MET A 1 28.47 -12.25 -26.16
N SER A 2 28.49 -12.64 -27.45
CA SER A 2 27.43 -13.43 -28.08
C SER A 2 27.53 -14.94 -27.89
N ASP A 3 28.56 -15.42 -27.18
CA ASP A 3 28.93 -16.85 -27.10
C ASP A 3 28.84 -17.38 -25.66
N VAL A 4 27.93 -16.82 -24.86
CA VAL A 4 27.74 -17.17 -23.45
C VAL A 4 26.33 -17.71 -23.24
N PRO A 5 26.14 -18.73 -22.37
CA PRO A 5 24.84 -19.43 -22.24
C PRO A 5 23.66 -18.54 -21.79
N TRP A 6 23.94 -17.39 -21.19
CA TRP A 6 22.93 -16.41 -20.77
C TRP A 6 22.62 -15.35 -21.83
N HIS A 7 23.41 -15.26 -22.91
CA HIS A 7 23.16 -14.28 -23.97
C HIS A 7 21.81 -14.60 -24.62
N ASP A 8 20.93 -13.61 -24.65
CA ASP A 8 19.56 -13.73 -25.18
C ASP A 8 18.67 -14.77 -24.50
N SER A 9 19.07 -15.32 -23.35
CA SER A 9 18.19 -16.20 -22.56
C SER A 9 16.89 -15.49 -22.15
N HIS A 10 16.93 -14.16 -21.98
CA HIS A 10 15.76 -13.32 -21.71
C HIS A 10 14.69 -13.36 -22.82
N LEU A 11 15.02 -13.83 -24.04
CA LEU A 11 14.04 -14.04 -25.11
C LEU A 11 13.20 -15.31 -24.90
N ASN A 12 13.62 -16.22 -24.00
CA ASN A 12 12.92 -17.46 -23.69
C ASN A 12 12.58 -17.55 -22.19
N LEU A 13 11.41 -17.02 -21.83
CA LEU A 13 10.91 -16.93 -20.45
C LEU A 13 10.20 -18.21 -19.98
N SER A 14 10.69 -19.40 -20.35
CA SER A 14 10.13 -20.66 -19.86
C SER A 14 10.70 -21.03 -18.50
N ASN A 15 9.88 -21.66 -17.64
CA ASN A 15 10.29 -22.09 -16.29
C ASN A 15 11.45 -23.10 -16.28
N GLU A 16 11.75 -23.73 -17.42
CA GLU A 16 12.83 -24.71 -17.58
C GLU A 16 14.21 -24.07 -17.77
N TRP A 17 14.28 -22.80 -18.19
CA TRP A 17 15.52 -22.13 -18.62
C TRP A 17 15.95 -20.96 -17.73
N GLY A 18 15.29 -20.79 -16.58
CA GLY A 18 15.71 -19.87 -15.53
C GLY A 18 15.31 -18.41 -15.81
N LEU A 19 14.28 -17.95 -15.12
CA LEU A 19 13.72 -16.58 -15.24
C LEU A 19 14.56 -15.49 -14.57
N TYR A 20 15.67 -15.85 -13.92
CA TYR A 20 16.50 -14.96 -13.09
C TYR A 20 17.99 -15.06 -13.47
N PHE A 21 18.28 -14.98 -14.77
CA PHE A 21 19.63 -14.84 -15.29
C PHE A 21 19.62 -13.75 -16.35
N GLY A 22 20.61 -12.86 -16.34
CA GLY A 22 20.63 -11.76 -17.28
C GLY A 22 21.95 -11.00 -17.29
N TYR A 23 21.98 -9.99 -18.16
CA TYR A 23 23.14 -9.13 -18.37
C TYR A 23 23.48 -8.29 -17.14
N TRP A 24 22.55 -8.07 -16.21
CA TRP A 24 22.72 -7.11 -15.12
C TRP A 24 23.21 -7.76 -13.84
N ALA A 25 24.25 -7.18 -13.23
CA ALA A 25 24.79 -7.61 -11.95
C ALA A 25 23.97 -7.02 -10.78
N ILE A 26 22.69 -7.39 -10.68
CA ILE A 26 21.76 -6.85 -9.68
C ILE A 26 22.21 -7.18 -8.26
N GLU A 27 22.71 -8.39 -8.02
CA GLU A 27 23.17 -8.85 -6.71
C GLU A 27 24.37 -8.04 -6.22
N ALA A 28 25.32 -7.72 -7.12
CA ALA A 28 26.48 -6.90 -6.78
C ALA A 28 26.07 -5.46 -6.42
N ALA A 29 25.13 -4.89 -7.16
CA ALA A 29 24.56 -3.56 -6.88
C ALA A 29 23.74 -3.53 -5.58
N ALA A 30 22.99 -4.59 -5.28
CA ALA A 30 22.26 -4.70 -4.03
C ALA A 30 23.22 -4.76 -2.83
N LEU A 31 24.30 -5.55 -2.93
CA LEU A 31 25.30 -5.66 -1.87
C LEU A 31 26.04 -4.34 -1.65
N SER A 32 26.44 -3.63 -2.72
CA SER A 32 27.10 -2.33 -2.58
C SER A 32 26.20 -1.27 -1.93
N TYR A 33 24.89 -1.31 -2.22
CA TYR A 33 23.91 -0.44 -1.58
C TYR A 33 23.69 -0.80 -0.10
N ILE A 34 23.30 -2.05 0.19
CA ILE A 34 22.92 -2.49 1.54
C ILE A 34 24.08 -2.39 2.53
N LEU A 35 25.30 -2.70 2.07
CA LEU A 35 26.50 -2.68 2.90
C LEU A 35 27.27 -1.35 2.83
N GLU A 36 26.71 -0.34 2.15
CA GLU A 36 27.32 1.00 2.00
C GLU A 36 28.76 0.96 1.46
N LEU A 37 29.04 0.07 0.51
CA LEU A 37 30.37 -0.08 -0.08
C LEU A 37 30.66 1.00 -1.12
N ASP A 38 31.93 1.37 -1.24
CA ASP A 38 32.40 2.17 -2.38
C ASP A 38 32.37 1.32 -3.66
N ASP A 39 31.46 1.67 -4.55
CA ASP A 39 31.21 1.01 -5.81
C ASP A 39 31.79 1.74 -7.03
N THR A 40 32.70 2.70 -6.83
CA THR A 40 33.31 3.49 -7.90
C THR A 40 33.93 2.62 -9.00
N SER A 41 34.66 1.56 -8.62
CA SER A 41 35.26 0.61 -9.58
C SER A 41 34.23 -0.21 -10.36
N LEU A 42 33.03 -0.42 -9.79
CA LEU A 42 31.97 -1.19 -10.42
C LEU A 42 31.21 -0.37 -11.47
N ARG A 43 31.13 0.95 -11.29
CA ARG A 43 30.40 1.87 -12.19
C ARG A 43 30.93 1.90 -13.63
N GLU A 44 32.17 1.48 -13.85
CA GLU A 44 32.76 1.36 -15.19
C GLU A 44 32.23 0.16 -15.98
N HIS A 45 31.65 -0.84 -15.31
CA HIS A 45 31.09 -2.02 -15.97
C HIS A 45 29.69 -1.71 -16.54
N ILE A 46 29.49 -1.98 -17.84
CA ILE A 46 28.21 -1.75 -18.54
C ILE A 46 27.03 -2.54 -17.93
N VAL A 47 27.34 -3.67 -17.31
CA VAL A 47 26.39 -4.59 -16.67
C VAL A 47 26.05 -4.20 -15.23
N TYR A 48 26.76 -3.23 -14.65
CA TYR A 48 26.50 -2.76 -13.31
C TYR A 48 25.39 -1.70 -13.34
N PRO A 49 24.25 -1.92 -12.66
CA PRO A 49 23.10 -1.03 -12.72
C PRO A 49 23.30 0.20 -11.82
N LYS A 50 24.29 1.03 -12.14
CA LYS A 50 24.67 2.21 -11.34
C LYS A 50 23.51 3.16 -11.05
N ASP A 51 22.63 3.36 -12.02
CA ASP A 51 21.48 4.27 -11.89
C ASP A 51 20.46 3.74 -10.85
N LEU A 52 20.36 2.42 -10.68
CA LEU A 52 19.51 1.81 -9.66
C LEU A 52 20.08 2.00 -8.26
N VAL A 53 21.41 1.91 -8.12
CA VAL A 53 22.11 2.17 -6.86
C VAL A 53 21.98 3.65 -6.48
N ASP A 54 22.17 4.54 -7.44
CA ASP A 54 22.03 5.98 -7.24
C ASP A 54 20.58 6.35 -6.86
N PHE A 55 19.60 5.75 -7.54
CA PHE A 55 18.19 5.87 -7.16
C PHE A 55 17.98 5.43 -5.71
N ALA A 56 18.41 4.22 -5.34
CA ALA A 56 18.21 3.68 -4.00
C ALA A 56 18.85 4.57 -2.91
N ARG A 57 20.03 5.14 -3.16
CA ARG A 57 20.71 6.07 -2.22
C ARG A 57 19.99 7.42 -2.08
N SER A 58 19.31 7.88 -3.12
CA SER A 58 18.56 9.15 -3.11
C SER A 58 17.08 8.97 -2.73
N PHE A 59 16.62 7.72 -2.65
CA PHE A 59 15.23 7.41 -2.38
C PHE A 59 14.95 7.59 -0.89
N GLU A 60 14.32 8.70 -0.57
CA GLU A 60 13.63 8.88 0.70
C GLU A 60 12.32 8.10 0.63
N GLU A 61 12.21 7.02 1.41
CA GLU A 61 10.93 6.32 1.56
C GLU A 61 9.90 7.38 2.02
N PRO A 62 8.81 7.62 1.27
CA PRO A 62 7.79 8.53 1.74
C PRO A 62 7.34 7.99 3.08
N ALA A 63 7.62 8.76 4.15
CA ALA A 63 7.50 8.34 5.54
C ALA A 63 6.29 7.44 5.65
N LYS A 64 6.50 6.15 5.97
CA LYS A 64 5.47 5.12 6.02
C LYS A 64 4.22 5.76 6.62
N SER A 65 3.32 6.18 5.72
CA SER A 65 1.98 6.58 6.08
C SER A 65 1.49 5.30 6.70
N SER A 66 1.40 5.32 8.04
CA SER A 66 0.91 4.21 8.82
C SER A 66 -0.43 3.87 8.21
N ALA A 67 -0.46 2.83 7.38
CA ALA A 67 -1.59 2.41 6.57
C ALA A 67 -2.72 3.45 6.49
N VAL A 68 -2.61 4.47 5.62
CA VAL A 68 -3.82 4.86 4.87
C VAL A 68 -3.97 3.81 3.79
N GLY A 69 -4.21 2.58 4.24
CA GLY A 69 -4.84 1.61 3.39
C GLY A 69 -6.15 2.22 2.93
N THR A 70 -6.55 1.84 1.75
CA THR A 70 -7.94 1.81 1.29
C THR A 70 -8.81 0.92 2.21
N SER A 71 -8.47 0.77 3.49
CA SER A 71 -9.42 0.42 4.53
C SER A 71 -10.30 1.66 4.73
N PRO A 72 -11.62 1.53 4.52
CA PRO A 72 -12.53 2.60 4.85
C PRO A 72 -12.28 3.05 6.29
N LYS A 73 -12.24 4.36 6.55
CA LYS A 73 -12.17 4.86 7.93
C LYS A 73 -13.42 4.36 8.63
N THR A 74 -13.25 3.49 9.62
CA THR A 74 -14.35 2.89 10.35
C THR A 74 -14.33 3.33 11.81
N VAL A 75 -15.50 3.72 12.33
CA VAL A 75 -15.66 4.26 13.67
C VAL A 75 -16.87 3.60 14.30
N ARG A 76 -16.79 3.18 15.57
CA ARG A 76 -17.96 2.61 16.25
C ARG A 76 -18.86 3.70 16.81
N THR A 77 -20.14 3.37 16.92
CA THR A 77 -21.13 4.18 17.65
C THR A 77 -20.59 4.61 19.03
N GLY A 78 -20.80 5.87 19.39
CA GLY A 78 -20.35 6.47 20.65
C GLY A 78 -18.88 6.95 20.67
N GLN A 79 -18.04 6.55 19.72
CA GLN A 79 -16.68 7.07 19.58
C GLN A 79 -16.67 8.46 18.94
N ALA A 80 -15.64 9.25 19.22
CA ALA A 80 -15.45 10.55 18.59
C ALA A 80 -15.12 10.38 17.10
N CYS A 81 -15.76 11.20 16.28
CA CYS A 81 -15.58 11.22 14.84
C CYS A 81 -14.16 11.74 14.49
N PRO A 82 -13.36 11.00 13.73
CA PRO A 82 -12.00 11.41 13.39
C PRO A 82 -11.96 12.49 12.32
N GLU A 83 -12.99 12.63 11.49
CA GLU A 83 -13.03 13.55 10.36
C GLU A 83 -14.46 13.96 10.00
N THR A 84 -14.66 15.26 9.74
CA THR A 84 -15.96 15.80 9.30
C THR A 84 -16.33 15.26 7.92
N GLY A 85 -17.52 14.68 7.79
CA GLY A 85 -18.06 14.21 6.52
C GLY A 85 -19.32 13.37 6.66
N ILE A 86 -19.72 12.73 5.56
CA ILE A 86 -20.85 11.79 5.53
C ILE A 86 -20.36 10.40 5.89
N TRP A 87 -21.03 9.79 6.86
CA TRP A 87 -20.75 8.47 7.40
C TRP A 87 -21.93 7.53 7.16
N LYS A 88 -21.65 6.29 6.72
CA LYS A 88 -22.66 5.28 6.43
C LYS A 88 -22.57 4.13 7.44
N ALA A 89 -23.70 3.72 7.99
CA ALA A 89 -23.74 2.58 8.91
C ALA A 89 -23.62 1.25 8.16
N GLN A 90 -22.59 0.47 8.48
CA GLN A 90 -22.37 -0.83 7.89
C GLN A 90 -23.46 -1.81 8.34
N GLY A 91 -24.02 -2.57 7.37
CA GLY A 91 -25.06 -3.58 7.63
C GLY A 91 -26.46 -3.03 7.91
N HIS A 92 -26.66 -1.71 7.84
CA HIS A 92 -27.95 -1.06 8.08
C HIS A 92 -28.41 -0.30 6.84
N HIS A 93 -29.68 -0.45 6.46
CA HIS A 93 -30.30 0.31 5.37
C HIS A 93 -30.79 1.68 5.87
N VAL A 94 -29.86 2.52 6.31
CA VAL A 94 -30.14 3.90 6.72
C VAL A 94 -29.36 4.90 5.86
N PRO A 95 -29.89 6.12 5.63
CA PRO A 95 -29.15 7.19 4.96
C PRO A 95 -27.84 7.52 5.70
N GLY A 96 -26.85 8.00 4.96
CA GLY A 96 -25.61 8.52 5.55
C GLY A 96 -25.88 9.74 6.43
N VAL A 97 -25.08 9.90 7.48
CA VAL A 97 -25.21 11.00 8.44
C VAL A 97 -23.99 11.89 8.37
N LEU A 98 -24.20 13.20 8.33
CA LEU A 98 -23.14 14.19 8.49
C LEU A 98 -22.71 14.24 9.96
N VAL A 99 -21.43 13.97 10.23
CA VAL A 99 -20.86 14.04 11.58
C VAL A 99 -19.62 14.90 11.54
N GLN A 100 -19.51 15.88 12.47
CA GLN A 100 -18.33 16.73 12.56
C GLN A 100 -17.21 16.06 13.34
N GLN A 101 -15.96 16.40 13.03
CA GLN A 101 -14.79 15.94 13.75
C GLN A 101 -14.92 16.25 15.26
N GLY A 102 -14.73 15.23 16.10
CA GLY A 102 -14.86 15.31 17.56
C GLY A 102 -16.26 14.99 18.11
N GLU A 103 -17.31 15.00 17.29
CA GLU A 103 -18.65 14.60 17.72
C GLU A 103 -18.76 13.09 17.94
N ARG A 104 -19.66 12.65 18.82
CA ARG A 104 -19.88 11.22 19.04
C ARG A 104 -20.70 10.62 17.90
N MET A 105 -20.25 9.48 17.37
CA MET A 105 -20.99 8.73 16.37
C MET A 105 -22.38 8.33 16.88
N PRO A 106 -23.46 8.62 16.13
CA PRO A 106 -24.82 8.37 16.59
C PRO A 106 -25.18 6.88 16.55
N GLU A 107 -26.21 6.50 17.31
CA GLU A 107 -26.86 5.20 17.18
C GLU A 107 -27.68 5.13 15.89
N VAL A 108 -27.79 3.92 15.32
CA VAL A 108 -28.57 3.69 14.11
C VAL A 108 -29.98 3.26 14.50
N PHE A 109 -30.98 3.94 13.96
CA PHE A 109 -32.37 3.57 14.18
C PHE A 109 -32.83 2.60 13.09
N ALA A 110 -32.87 1.31 13.41
CA ALA A 110 -33.14 0.24 12.45
C ALA A 110 -33.99 -0.88 13.05
N PRO A 111 -34.69 -1.68 12.22
CA PRO A 111 -35.43 -2.84 12.69
C PRO A 111 -34.46 -3.88 13.28
N ASP A 112 -34.79 -4.40 14.45
CA ASP A 112 -34.10 -5.54 15.05
C ASP A 112 -34.53 -6.86 14.41
N LYS A 113 -34.02 -8.00 14.92
CA LYS A 113 -34.40 -9.35 14.44
C LYS A 113 -35.89 -9.65 14.58
N THR A 114 -36.62 -8.89 15.38
CA THR A 114 -38.06 -9.02 15.60
C THR A 114 -38.87 -8.05 14.70
N GLY A 115 -38.19 -7.23 13.91
CA GLY A 115 -38.80 -6.19 13.07
C GLY A 115 -39.15 -4.91 13.82
N ALA A 116 -38.83 -4.81 15.12
CA ALA A 116 -39.08 -3.61 15.90
C ALA A 116 -37.96 -2.58 15.69
N TYR A 117 -38.33 -1.33 15.38
CA TYR A 117 -37.35 -0.26 15.25
C TYR A 117 -36.81 0.14 16.62
N ARG A 118 -35.48 0.02 16.79
CA ARG A 118 -34.78 0.37 18.03
C ARG A 118 -33.44 1.04 17.70
N PRO A 119 -32.89 1.85 18.63
CA PRO A 119 -31.50 2.30 18.52
C PRO A 119 -30.55 1.11 18.62
N GLN A 120 -29.60 1.02 17.69
CA GLN A 120 -28.62 -0.05 17.61
C GLN A 120 -27.21 0.53 17.45
N SER A 121 -26.23 -0.14 18.06
CA SER A 121 -24.83 0.15 17.81
C SER A 121 -24.41 -0.37 16.45
N ALA A 122 -23.82 0.50 15.64
CA ALA A 122 -23.26 0.18 14.34
C ALA A 122 -21.80 0.59 14.22
N LEU A 123 -21.18 0.04 13.18
CA LEU A 123 -19.88 0.46 12.69
C LEU A 123 -20.12 1.42 11.51
N TRP A 124 -19.60 2.63 11.64
CA TRP A 124 -19.74 3.73 10.68
C TRP A 124 -18.54 3.75 9.76
N GLU A 125 -18.80 3.88 8.46
CA GLU A 125 -17.82 3.94 7.39
C GLU A 125 -17.83 5.32 6.75
N PHE A 126 -16.65 5.93 6.59
CA PHE A 126 -16.52 7.23 5.94
C PHE A 126 -16.79 7.12 4.44
N GLU A 127 -17.74 7.92 3.93
CA GLU A 127 -18.13 7.92 2.52
C GLU A 127 -17.49 9.07 1.75
N HIS A 128 -17.75 10.31 2.14
CA HIS A 128 -17.19 11.51 1.49
C HIS A 128 -17.20 12.73 2.41
N LYS A 129 -16.41 13.76 2.04
CA LYS A 129 -16.38 15.05 2.73
C LYS A 129 -17.63 15.87 2.38
N ALA A 130 -18.11 16.63 3.36
CA ALA A 130 -19.20 17.59 3.19
C ALA A 130 -18.73 18.89 2.53
#